data_AF-A0A5C7RKZ7-F1
#
_entry.id   AF-A0A5C7RKZ7-F1
#
_cell.length_a   1.000
_cell.length_b   1.000
_cell.length_c   1.000
_cell.angle_alpha   90.00
_cell.angle_beta   90.00
_cell.angle_gamma   90.00
#
_symmetry.space_group_name_H-M   'P 1'
#
loop_
_entity.id
_entity.type
_entity.pdbx_description
1 polymer ?
#
loop_
_entity_poly.entity_id
_entity_poly.type
_entity_poly.pdbx_seq_one_letter_code
_entity_poly.pdbx_strand_id
1 'polypeptide(L)' 'MSEQAGILIGKGGNQPINLNLRFANRHGLIAGATGTGKTVSLQAIAEGFSRAGVPVFMADIKG' A
#
# COMPACT_ATOMS: atom_id res chain seq x y z
N MET A 1 -22.60 -8.59 4.12
CA MET A 1 -21.31 -8.59 3.40
C MET A 1 -20.31 -7.90 4.31
N SER A 2 -19.40 -8.64 4.94
CA SER A 2 -18.36 -8.03 5.77
C SER A 2 -17.52 -7.10 4.90
N GLU A 3 -17.35 -5.84 5.30
CA GLU A 3 -16.34 -4.97 4.70
C GLU A 3 -15.01 -5.72 4.69
N GLN A 4 -14.51 -6.04 3.50
CA GLN A 4 -13.26 -6.76 3.36
C GLN A 4 -12.15 -5.76 3.68
N ALA A 5 -11.58 -5.87 4.88
CA ALA A 5 -10.45 -5.06 5.32
C ALA A 5 -9.33 -5.12 4.27
N GLY A 6 -9.07 -3.98 3.65
CA GLY A 6 -8.08 -3.82 2.58
C GLY A 6 -7.37 -2.49 2.71
N ILE A 7 -6.17 -2.40 2.14
CA ILE A 7 -5.38 -1.17 2.14
C ILE A 7 -5.72 -0.38 0.89
N LEU A 8 -6.19 0.85 1.02
CA LEU A 8 -6.42 1.73 -0.14
C LEU A 8 -5.08 2.03 -0.83
N ILE A 9 -4.97 1.68 -2.12
CA ILE A 9 -3.75 1.89 -2.91
C ILE A 9 -3.93 2.85 -4.08
N GLY A 10 -5.18 3.19 -4.43
CA GLY A 10 -5.46 4.11 -5.52
C GLY A 10 -6.93 4.15 -5.89
N LYS A 11 -7.22 4.64 -7.10
CA LYS A 11 -8.56 4.71 -7.67
C LYS A 11 -8.56 4.44 -9.17
N GLY A 12 -9.59 3.75 -9.66
CA GLY A 12 -9.93 3.65 -11.08
C GLY A 12 -11.07 4.61 -11.38
N GLY A 13 -10.78 5.79 -11.93
CA GLY A 13 -11.77 6.87 -12.02
C GLY A 13 -12.22 7.33 -10.63
N ASN A 14 -13.52 7.21 -10.32
CA ASN A 14 -14.08 7.51 -8.99
C ASN A 14 -14.21 6.28 -8.08
N GLN A 15 -13.80 5.09 -8.54
CA GLN A 15 -13.88 3.87 -7.73
C GLN A 15 -12.60 3.65 -6.93
N PRO A 16 -12.65 3.49 -5.59
CA PRO A 16 -11.48 3.17 -4.79
C PRO A 16 -10.97 1.75 -5.11
N ILE A 17 -9.65 1.61 -5.17
CA ILE A 17 -8.98 0.33 -5.38
C ILE A 17 -8.22 -0.03 -4.10
N ASN A 18 -8.58 -1.16 -3.51
CA ASN A 18 -8.01 -1.66 -2.28
C ASN A 18 -7.17 -2.93 -2.55
N LEU A 19 -6.00 -3.02 -1.92
CA LEU A 19 -5.24 -4.26 -1.77
C LEU A 19 -5.90 -5.12 -0.68
N ASN A 20 -6.47 -6.25 -1.07
CA ASN A 20 -7.02 -7.20 -0.11
C ASN A 20 -5.89 -7.83 0.72
N LEU A 21 -5.99 -7.75 2.05
CA LEU A 21 -4.97 -8.25 2.97
C LEU A 21 -4.65 -9.74 2.78
N ARG A 22 -5.62 -10.56 2.34
CA ARG A 22 -5.41 -11.99 2.04
C ARG A 22 -4.37 -12.21 0.93
N PHE A 23 -4.25 -11.28 0.00
CA PHE A 23 -3.31 -11.35 -1.12
C PHE A 23 -2.05 -10.49 -0.91
N ALA A 24 -1.97 -9.80 0.22
CA ALA A 24 -0.90 -8.87 0.52
C ALA A 24 0.42 -9.55 0.97
N ASN A 25 0.42 -10.89 1.05
CA ASN A 25 1.61 -11.73 1.27
C ASN A 25 2.39 -12.03 -0.04
N ARG A 26 1.99 -11.43 -1.16
CA ARG A 26 2.72 -11.50 -2.43
C ARG A 26 3.71 -10.34 -2.53
N HIS A 27 4.86 -10.59 -3.15
CA HIS A 27 5.82 -9.53 -3.43
C HIS A 27 5.19 -8.50 -4.38
N GLY A 28 5.35 -7.22 -4.06
CA GLY A 28 4.92 -6.09 -4.88
C GLY A 28 6.12 -5.30 -5.42
N LEU A 29 5.90 -4.58 -6.51
CA LEU A 29 6.87 -3.66 -7.10
C LEU A 29 6.24 -2.27 -7.23
N ILE A 30 6.87 -1.27 -6.61
CA ILE A 30 6.53 0.14 -6.82
C ILE A 30 7.64 0.75 -7.67
N ALA A 31 7.31 1.05 -8.94
CA ALA A 31 8.23 1.64 -9.91
C ALA A 31 7.68 2.95 -10.48
N GLY A 32 8.56 3.81 -10.98
CA GLY A 32 8.21 5.14 -11.49
C GLY A 32 9.41 6.08 -11.52
N ALA A 33 9.28 7.22 -12.20
CA ALA A 33 10.33 8.24 -12.27
C ALA A 33 10.52 9.00 -10.94
N THR A 34 11.54 9.85 -10.84
CA THR A 34 11.69 10.74 -9.68
C THR A 34 10.51 11.70 -9.61
N GLY A 35 10.00 11.95 -8.40
CA GLY A 35 8.84 12.84 -8.20
C GLY A 35 7.48 12.20 -8.42
N THR A 36 7.38 10.93 -8.86
CA THR A 36 6.09 10.27 -9.10
C THR A 36 5.50 9.56 -7.87
N GLY A 37 5.93 9.94 -6.67
CA GLY A 37 5.33 9.47 -5.41
C GLY A 37 5.73 8.09 -4.91
N LYS A 38 6.77 7.42 -5.46
CA LYS A 38 7.20 6.07 -5.02
C LYS A 38 7.36 5.93 -3.48
N THR A 39 8.08 6.86 -2.86
CA THR A 39 8.29 6.88 -1.40
C THR A 39 6.97 7.03 -0.64
N VAL A 40 6.14 8.00 -1.02
CA VAL A 40 4.83 8.22 -0.38
C VAL A 40 3.89 7.03 -0.58
N SER A 41 3.90 6.39 -1.75
CA SER A 41 3.13 5.16 -2.01
C SER A 41 3.59 4.00 -1.12
N LEU A 42 4.91 3.81 -0.96
CA LEU A 42 5.45 2.79 -0.07
C LEU A 42 5.05 3.05 1.40
N GLN A 43 5.15 4.31 1.85
CA GLN A 43 4.73 4.73 3.18
C GLN A 43 3.24 4.51 3.43
N ALA A 44 2.37 4.86 2.50
CA ALA A 44 0.92 4.67 2.63
C ALA A 44 0.54 3.18 2.75
N ILE A 45 1.21 2.31 1.98
CA ILE A 45 1.02 0.86 2.07
C ILE A 45 1.53 0.33 3.41
N ALA A 46 2.72 0.75 3.84
CA ALA A 46 3.30 0.39 5.14
C ALA A 46 2.39 0.79 6.31
N GLU A 47 1.85 2.01 6.29
CA GLU A 47 0.90 2.49 7.30
C GLU A 47 -0.40 1.66 7.28
N GLY A 48 -0.90 1.31 6.09
CA GLY A 48 -2.05 0.42 5.93
C GLY A 48 -1.84 -0.95 6.57
N PHE A 49 -0.67 -1.55 6.38
CA PHE A 49 -0.30 -2.81 7.03
C PHE A 49 -0.21 -2.65 8.55
N SER A 50 0.43 -1.58 9.04
CA SER A 50 0.55 -1.30 10.47
C SER A 50 -0.83 -1.13 11.13
N ARG A 51 -1.77 -0.42 10.49
CA ARG A 51 -3.16 -0.28 10.98
C ARG A 51 -3.91 -1.60 11.00
N ALA A 52 -3.55 -2.54 10.13
CA ALA A 52 -4.08 -3.89 10.13
C ALA A 52 -3.41 -4.81 11.19
N GLY A 53 -2.51 -4.28 12.02
CA GLY A 53 -1.80 -5.03 13.06
C GLY A 53 -0.62 -5.85 12.54
N VAL A 54 -0.18 -5.63 11.29
CA VAL A 54 0.97 -6.33 10.70
C VAL A 54 2.25 -5.57 11.09
N PRO A 55 3.26 -6.23 11.69
CA PRO A 55 4.56 -5.62 11.90
C PRO A 55 5.21 -5.26 10.56
N VAL A 56 5.63 -4.00 10.40
CA VAL A 56 6.24 -3.52 9.17
C VAL A 56 7.68 -3.11 9.43
N PHE A 57 8.58 -3.64 8.59
CA PHE A 57 9.93 -3.13 8.43
C PHE A 57 10.04 -2.47 7.05
N MET A 58 10.50 -1.23 7.00
CA MET A 58 10.63 -0.47 5.76
C MET A 58 12.03 0.14 5.69
N ALA A 59 12.79 -0.29 4.69
CA ALA A 59 14.05 0.37 4.33
C ALA A 59 13.77 1.35 3.18
N ASP A 60 13.70 2.66 3.47
CA ASP A 60 13.65 3.71 2.46
C ASP A 60 14.92 4.58 2.56
N ILE A 61 15.66 4.66 1.47
CA ILE A 61 16.95 5.37 1.39
C ILE A 61 16.74 6.89 1.32
N LYS A 62 15.53 7.35 0.95
CA LYS A 62 15.24 8.76 0.68
C LYS A 62 14.44 9.47 1.79
N GLY A 63 14.65 9.06 3.05
CA GLY A 63 14.00 9.66 4.23
C GLY A 63 13.92 11.18 4.19
#